data_AF-A0A9N9JVV4-F1
#
_entry.id   AF-A0A9N9JVV4-F1
#
_cell.length_a   1.000
_cell.length_b   1.000
_cell.length_c   1.000
_cell.angle_alpha   90.00
_cell.angle_beta   90.00
_cell.angle_gamma   90.00
#
_symmetry.space_group_name_H-M   'P 1'
#
loop_
_entity.id
_entity.type
_entity.pdbx_description
1 polymer ?
#
loop_
_entity_poly.entity_id
_entity_poly.type
_entity_poly.pdbx_seq_one_letter_code
_entity_poly.pdbx_strand_id
1 'polypeptide(L)'
;KLNKKTSHDDISSHDPKEDVPLRILRERRKSKKTSANTIRTSASADSAATVNKYKIQTLTEYQQMTNHFEQQIKTYNKIKRSLNLYIMKSNEIRTEMNYSDSSNFLENNLEKVKKLFGDDSKCQEEIKTFYELQIDLKAVVEGCNKAVKDGIYE
;
A
#
# COMPACT_ATOMS: atom_id res chain seq x y z
N LYS A 1 32.09 -46.09 -11.73
CA LYS A 1 31.57 -45.27 -12.85
C LYS A 1 30.59 -44.24 -12.28
N LEU A 2 30.71 -43.01 -12.74
CA LEU A 2 29.99 -41.78 -12.36
C LEU A 2 28.47 -41.80 -12.67
N ASN A 3 27.80 -40.78 -12.10
CA ASN A 3 26.60 -40.06 -12.58
C ASN A 3 25.20 -40.52 -12.08
N LYS A 4 24.27 -39.63 -11.69
CA LYS A 4 24.26 -38.15 -11.55
C LYS A 4 23.03 -37.77 -10.71
N LYS A 5 23.22 -36.88 -9.72
CA LYS A 5 22.16 -36.07 -9.10
C LYS A 5 21.62 -35.10 -10.14
N THR A 6 20.31 -34.88 -10.17
CA THR A 6 19.72 -33.65 -10.71
C THR A 6 18.83 -33.08 -9.61
N SER A 7 19.40 -32.17 -8.82
CA SER A 7 18.60 -31.24 -8.03
C SER A 7 18.04 -30.21 -9.00
N HIS A 8 16.72 -30.07 -9.00
CA HIS A 8 16.08 -28.90 -9.58
C HIS A 8 16.49 -27.70 -8.75
N ASP A 9 17.31 -26.83 -9.33
CA ASP A 9 17.56 -25.50 -8.80
C ASP A 9 16.29 -24.68 -9.01
N ASP A 10 15.58 -24.38 -7.91
CA ASP A 10 14.53 -23.37 -7.88
C ASP A 10 15.18 -22.00 -8.09
N ILE A 11 15.34 -21.61 -9.36
CA ILE A 11 15.67 -20.25 -9.74
C ILE A 11 14.49 -19.37 -9.30
N SER A 12 14.70 -18.66 -8.20
CA SER A 12 13.83 -17.61 -7.67
C SER A 12 13.55 -16.57 -8.76
N SER A 13 12.44 -16.74 -9.47
CA SER A 13 11.86 -15.72 -10.33
C SER A 13 11.56 -14.49 -9.47
N HIS A 14 12.38 -13.45 -9.68
CA HIS A 14 12.14 -12.12 -9.16
C HIS A 14 10.96 -11.55 -9.94
N ASP A 15 9.78 -11.51 -9.32
CA ASP A 15 8.62 -10.87 -9.93
C ASP A 15 8.60 -9.39 -9.55
N PRO A 16 8.94 -8.47 -10.48
CA PRO A 16 8.94 -7.04 -10.21
C PRO A 16 7.53 -6.46 -10.00
N LYS A 17 6.47 -7.27 -10.14
CA LYS A 17 5.08 -6.88 -9.89
C LYS A 17 4.60 -7.16 -8.47
N GLU A 18 5.43 -7.76 -7.61
CA GLU A 18 5.06 -8.03 -6.22
C GLU A 18 5.06 -6.72 -5.41
N ASP A 19 3.92 -6.41 -4.80
CA ASP A 19 3.74 -5.20 -3.99
C ASP A 19 4.76 -5.17 -2.85
N VAL A 20 5.32 -3.98 -2.59
CA VAL A 20 6.44 -3.79 -1.66
C VAL A 20 6.18 -4.46 -0.31
N PRO A 21 4.99 -4.35 0.33
CA PRO A 21 4.69 -5.01 1.59
C PRO A 21 4.76 -6.55 1.53
N LEU A 22 4.32 -7.14 0.41
CA LEU A 22 4.32 -8.60 0.21
C LEU A 22 5.74 -9.15 0.02
N ARG A 23 6.61 -8.38 -0.62
CA ARG A 23 8.03 -8.71 -0.78
C ARG A 23 8.76 -8.84 0.56
N ILE A 24 8.50 -7.92 1.50
CA ILE A 24 9.11 -7.94 2.85
C ILE A 24 8.76 -9.23 3.60
N LEU A 25 7.48 -9.59 3.57
CA LEU A 25 6.97 -10.80 4.21
C LEU A 25 7.61 -12.05 3.61
N ARG A 26 7.85 -12.06 2.30
CA ARG A 26 8.49 -13.18 1.59
C ARG A 26 9.98 -13.31 1.88
N GLU A 27 10.73 -12.22 1.93
CA GLU A 27 12.18 -12.27 2.18
C GLU A 27 12.50 -12.76 3.62
N ARG A 28 11.63 -12.46 4.61
CA ARG A 28 11.68 -13.12 5.93
C ARG A 28 11.55 -14.65 5.87
N ARG A 29 10.79 -15.21 4.92
CA ARG A 29 10.65 -16.67 4.76
C ARG A 29 11.96 -17.34 4.34
N LYS A 30 12.81 -16.67 3.55
CA LYS A 30 14.09 -17.22 3.08
C LYS A 30 15.14 -17.26 4.19
N SER A 31 15.17 -16.26 5.07
CA SER A 31 16.17 -16.22 6.15
C SER A 31 15.92 -17.25 7.26
N LYS A 32 14.65 -17.55 7.60
CA LYS A 32 14.29 -18.57 8.62
C LYS A 32 14.62 -20.00 8.15
N LYS A 33 14.48 -20.31 6.84
CA LYS A 33 14.84 -21.63 6.27
C LYS A 33 16.35 -21.89 6.23
N THR A 34 17.17 -20.88 5.93
CA THR A 34 18.63 -21.03 5.87
C THR A 34 19.24 -21.25 7.26
N SER A 35 18.64 -20.66 8.30
CA SER A 35 19.08 -20.83 9.69
C SER A 35 18.91 -22.25 10.24
N ALA A 36 17.98 -23.05 9.70
CA ALA A 36 17.67 -24.38 10.21
C ALA A 36 18.61 -25.49 9.70
N ASN A 37 19.40 -25.23 8.65
CA ASN A 37 20.17 -26.27 7.94
C ASN A 37 21.69 -26.18 8.08
N THR A 38 22.25 -25.33 8.95
CA THR A 38 23.71 -25.20 9.11
C THR A 38 24.21 -25.89 10.38
N ILE A 39 24.14 -27.21 10.40
CA ILE A 39 25.00 -28.02 11.28
C ILE A 39 26.03 -28.74 10.40
N ARG A 40 27.24 -28.16 10.41
CA ARG A 40 28.59 -28.71 10.13
C ARG A 40 29.40 -28.01 9.02
N THR A 41 30.54 -27.51 9.50
CA THR A 41 31.86 -27.32 8.88
C THR A 41 32.11 -26.10 7.97
N SER A 42 33.00 -25.23 8.48
CA SER A 42 33.90 -24.28 7.79
C SER A 42 33.32 -23.29 6.79
N ALA A 43 32.66 -22.23 7.26
CA ALA A 43 32.46 -20.96 6.53
C ALA A 43 31.99 -19.84 7.49
N SER A 44 32.86 -19.38 8.39
CA SER A 44 32.49 -18.39 9.41
C SER A 44 32.42 -16.94 8.90
N ALA A 45 33.02 -16.63 7.75
CA ALA A 45 32.97 -15.28 7.17
C ALA A 45 31.80 -15.11 6.18
N ASP A 46 31.54 -16.10 5.33
CA ASP A 46 30.46 -16.04 4.33
C ASP A 46 29.07 -16.13 4.97
N SER A 47 28.92 -16.88 6.06
CA SER A 47 27.67 -16.92 6.83
C SER A 47 27.37 -15.59 7.52
N ALA A 48 28.38 -14.92 8.09
CA ALA A 48 28.24 -13.61 8.72
C ALA A 48 27.93 -12.49 7.70
N ALA A 49 28.59 -12.49 6.53
CA ALA A 49 28.32 -11.55 5.45
C ALA A 49 26.90 -11.72 4.90
N THR A 50 26.46 -12.96 4.75
CA THR A 50 25.11 -13.32 4.29
C THR A 50 24.04 -12.89 5.29
N VAL A 51 24.24 -13.14 6.58
CA VAL A 51 23.33 -12.70 7.66
C VAL A 51 23.22 -11.17 7.72
N ASN A 52 24.34 -10.45 7.58
CA ASN A 52 24.33 -8.98 7.57
C ASN A 52 23.62 -8.41 6.34
N LYS A 53 23.80 -9.03 5.17
CA LYS A 53 23.07 -8.66 3.94
C LYS A 53 21.54 -8.77 4.14
N TYR A 54 21.06 -9.88 4.73
CA TYR A 54 19.64 -10.06 5.01
C TYR A 54 19.10 -9.07 6.04
N LYS A 55 19.87 -8.73 7.08
CA LYS A 55 19.49 -7.71 8.08
C LYS A 55 19.35 -6.33 7.44
N ILE A 56 20.30 -5.92 6.60
CA ILE A 56 20.28 -4.63 5.89
C ILE A 56 19.10 -4.56 4.91
N GLN A 57 18.84 -5.66 4.18
CA GLN A 57 17.71 -5.74 3.26
C GLN A 57 16.37 -5.62 4.01
N THR A 58 16.21 -6.35 5.12
CA THR A 58 15.01 -6.29 5.96
C THR A 58 14.78 -4.88 6.52
N LEU A 59 15.84 -4.19 6.94
CA LEU A 59 15.73 -2.81 7.45
C LEU A 59 15.31 -1.82 6.35
N THR A 60 15.92 -1.94 5.16
CA THR A 60 15.56 -1.13 3.99
C THR A 60 14.09 -1.31 3.62
N GLU A 61 13.63 -2.55 3.64
CA GLU A 61 12.24 -2.92 3.38
C GLU A 61 11.28 -2.30 4.41
N TYR A 62 11.59 -2.38 5.71
CA TYR A 62 10.80 -1.70 6.75
C TYR A 62 10.72 -0.19 6.54
N GLN A 63 11.84 0.44 6.16
CA GLN A 63 11.87 1.87 5.89
C GLN A 63 10.98 2.24 4.69
N GLN A 64 10.96 1.43 3.63
CA GLN A 64 10.06 1.62 2.49
C GLN A 64 8.59 1.54 2.90
N MET A 65 8.24 0.58 3.75
CA MET A 65 6.87 0.43 4.26
C MET A 65 6.44 1.59 5.16
N THR A 66 7.32 2.06 6.05
CA THR A 66 7.06 3.27 6.85
C THR A 66 6.81 4.48 5.95
N ASN A 67 7.67 4.69 4.95
CA ASN A 67 7.50 5.79 3.99
C ASN A 67 6.18 5.70 3.22
N HIS A 68 5.76 4.50 2.83
CA HIS A 68 4.47 4.26 2.16
C HIS A 68 3.30 4.70 3.05
N PHE A 69 3.25 4.25 4.31
CA PHE A 69 2.18 4.65 5.22
C PHE A 69 2.18 6.14 5.53
N GLU A 70 3.35 6.76 5.66
CA GLU A 70 3.44 8.22 5.83
C GLU A 70 2.83 8.97 4.62
N GLN A 71 3.07 8.49 3.40
CA GLN A 71 2.46 9.05 2.20
C GLN A 71 0.95 8.86 2.19
N GLN A 72 0.46 7.66 2.54
CA GLN A 72 -0.98 7.39 2.64
C GLN A 72 -1.67 8.29 3.66
N ILE A 73 -1.07 8.49 4.84
CA ILE A 73 -1.60 9.39 5.87
C ILE A 73 -1.68 10.83 5.35
N LYS A 74 -0.65 11.31 4.63
CA LYS A 74 -0.66 12.64 4.02
C LYS A 74 -1.79 12.78 3.00
N THR A 75 -1.96 11.78 2.13
CA THR A 75 -3.04 11.76 1.12
C THR A 75 -4.41 11.73 1.77
N TYR A 76 -4.64 10.84 2.74
CA TYR A 76 -5.88 10.77 3.51
C TYR A 76 -6.23 12.10 4.18
N ASN A 77 -5.26 12.73 4.85
CA ASN A 77 -5.48 14.01 5.52
C ASN A 77 -5.83 15.14 4.53
N LYS A 78 -5.25 15.11 3.32
CA LYS A 78 -5.60 16.05 2.25
C LYS A 78 -7.04 15.83 1.79
N ILE A 79 -7.43 14.59 1.49
CA ILE A 79 -8.79 14.23 1.07
C ILE A 79 -9.80 14.63 2.15
N LYS A 80 -9.54 14.33 3.43
CA LYS A 80 -10.40 14.70 4.55
C LYS A 80 -10.65 16.21 4.62
N ARG A 81 -9.61 17.02 4.39
CA ARG A 81 -9.74 18.49 4.36
C ARG A 81 -10.56 18.96 3.15
N SER A 82 -10.30 18.41 1.96
CA SER A 82 -11.07 18.72 0.75
C SER A 82 -12.55 18.38 0.93
N LEU A 83 -12.86 17.22 1.52
CA LEU A 83 -14.24 16.80 1.76
C LEU A 83 -15.00 17.76 2.68
N ASN A 84 -14.36 18.22 3.76
CA ASN A 84 -14.94 19.26 4.63
C ASN A 84 -15.26 20.54 3.85
N LEU A 85 -14.38 20.95 2.92
CA LEU A 85 -14.62 22.12 2.08
C LEU A 85 -15.79 21.91 1.11
N TYR A 86 -15.93 20.72 0.52
CA TYR A 86 -17.09 20.41 -0.32
C TYR A 86 -18.40 20.44 0.45
N ILE A 87 -18.41 19.97 1.70
CA ILE A 87 -19.58 20.05 2.59
C ILE A 87 -19.95 21.51 2.85
N MET A 88 -18.98 22.37 3.16
CA MET A 88 -19.24 23.80 3.36
C MET A 88 -19.84 24.46 2.10
N LYS A 89 -19.22 24.25 0.94
CA LYS A 89 -19.71 24.81 -0.33
C LYS A 89 -21.09 24.28 -0.72
N SER A 90 -21.36 23.00 -0.48
CA SER A 90 -22.68 22.42 -0.71
C SER A 90 -23.75 23.08 0.18
N ASN A 91 -23.41 23.36 1.45
CA ASN A 91 -24.30 24.09 2.35
C ASN A 91 -24.54 25.54 1.90
N GLU A 92 -23.52 26.22 1.40
CA GLU A 92 -23.66 27.57 0.83
C GLU A 92 -24.64 27.55 -0.35
N ILE A 93 -24.44 26.66 -1.32
CA ILE A 93 -25.34 26.51 -2.49
C ILE A 93 -26.77 26.17 -2.06
N ARG A 94 -26.92 25.25 -1.09
CA ARG A 94 -28.25 24.90 -0.55
C ARG A 94 -28.93 26.10 0.09
N THR A 95 -28.19 26.89 0.86
CA THR A 95 -28.70 28.09 1.52
C THR A 95 -29.12 29.11 0.48
N GLU A 96 -28.25 29.37 -0.50
CA GLU A 96 -28.54 30.20 -1.66
C GLU A 96 -29.86 29.80 -2.34
N MET A 97 -30.03 28.51 -2.67
CA MET A 97 -31.25 27.99 -3.32
C MET A 97 -32.52 28.22 -2.48
N ASN A 98 -32.44 28.18 -1.15
CA ASN A 98 -33.59 28.38 -0.28
C ASN A 98 -34.07 29.83 -0.20
N TYR A 99 -33.25 30.81 -0.60
CA TYR A 99 -33.55 32.24 -0.49
C TYR A 99 -33.79 32.93 -1.84
N SER A 100 -33.82 32.19 -2.95
CA SER A 100 -33.95 32.78 -4.29
C SER A 100 -34.98 32.04 -5.15
N ASP A 101 -36.01 32.77 -5.58
CA ASP A 101 -37.03 32.29 -6.52
C ASP A 101 -36.66 32.61 -8.00
N SER A 102 -35.44 33.09 -8.26
CA SER A 102 -35.01 33.50 -9.59
C SER A 102 -34.49 32.33 -10.44
N SER A 103 -35.06 32.16 -11.63
CA SER A 103 -34.62 31.12 -12.59
C SER A 103 -33.13 31.23 -12.95
N ASN A 104 -32.60 32.45 -13.10
CA ASN A 104 -31.18 32.66 -13.43
C ASN A 104 -30.25 32.21 -12.28
N PHE A 105 -30.74 32.28 -11.05
CA PHE A 105 -30.00 31.88 -9.87
C PHE A 105 -29.98 30.34 -9.72
N LEU A 106 -31.08 29.69 -10.08
CA LEU A 106 -31.16 28.22 -10.12
C LEU A 106 -30.19 27.63 -11.15
N GLU A 107 -30.09 28.21 -12.34
CA GLU A 107 -29.18 27.74 -13.40
C GLU A 107 -27.71 27.88 -12.98
N ASN A 108 -27.33 29.02 -12.40
CA ASN A 108 -25.99 29.24 -11.87
C ASN A 108 -25.64 28.24 -10.75
N ASN A 109 -26.58 27.95 -9.84
CA ASN A 109 -26.35 26.99 -8.77
C ASN A 109 -26.22 25.56 -9.28
N LEU A 110 -26.99 25.18 -10.29
CA LEU A 110 -26.84 23.89 -10.95
C LEU A 110 -25.43 23.74 -11.55
N GLU A 111 -24.91 24.80 -12.18
CA GLU A 111 -23.54 24.79 -12.72
C GLU A 111 -22.48 24.67 -11.61
N LYS A 112 -22.65 25.38 -10.48
CA LYS A 112 -21.78 25.23 -9.31
C LYS A 112 -21.78 23.79 -8.77
N VAL A 113 -22.95 23.16 -8.67
CA VAL A 113 -23.08 21.75 -8.23
C VAL A 113 -22.38 20.81 -9.19
N LYS A 114 -22.62 20.94 -10.50
CA LYS A 114 -21.95 20.13 -11.53
C LYS A 114 -20.43 20.29 -11.47
N LYS A 115 -19.93 21.50 -11.26
CA LYS A 115 -18.49 21.76 -11.14
C LYS A 115 -17.87 21.13 -9.88
N LEU A 116 -18.63 21.08 -8.78
CA LEU A 116 -18.14 20.52 -7.51
C LEU A 116 -18.26 19.00 -7.44
N PHE A 117 -19.30 18.40 -8.01
CA PHE A 117 -19.67 17.01 -7.80
C PHE A 117 -19.88 16.19 -9.07
N GLY A 118 -19.81 16.81 -10.25
CA GLY A 118 -19.93 16.12 -11.53
C GLY A 118 -18.82 15.10 -11.76
N ASP A 119 -19.00 14.25 -12.77
CA ASP A 119 -18.15 13.08 -12.99
C ASP A 119 -16.66 13.44 -13.19
N ASP A 120 -16.39 14.56 -13.87
CA ASP A 120 -15.04 15.09 -14.10
C ASP A 120 -14.55 16.04 -12.97
N SER A 121 -15.26 16.10 -11.85
CA SER A 121 -14.90 16.98 -10.75
C SER A 121 -13.74 16.42 -9.93
N LYS A 122 -12.96 17.33 -9.36
CA LYS A 122 -11.90 16.98 -8.41
C LYS A 122 -12.43 16.22 -7.18
N CYS A 123 -13.69 16.43 -6.79
CA CYS A 123 -14.32 15.68 -5.72
C CYS A 123 -14.40 14.19 -6.05
N GLN A 124 -14.81 13.84 -7.28
CA GLN A 124 -14.86 12.46 -7.74
C GLN A 124 -13.46 11.82 -7.81
N GLU A 125 -12.45 12.56 -8.29
CA GLU A 125 -11.06 12.10 -8.26
C GLU A 125 -10.60 11.77 -6.84
N GLU A 126 -10.87 12.66 -5.88
CA GLU A 126 -10.48 12.47 -4.48
C GLU A 126 -11.24 11.30 -3.82
N ILE A 127 -12.51 11.07 -4.16
CA ILE A 127 -13.29 9.89 -3.73
C ILE A 127 -12.67 8.61 -4.31
N LYS A 128 -12.30 8.61 -5.58
CA LYS A 128 -11.62 7.46 -6.21
C LYS A 128 -10.29 7.15 -5.52
N THR A 129 -9.45 8.16 -5.29
CA THR A 129 -8.18 7.99 -4.55
C THR A 129 -8.42 7.47 -3.13
N PHE A 130 -9.50 7.88 -2.45
CA PHE A 130 -9.85 7.34 -1.14
C PHE A 130 -10.13 5.83 -1.17
N TYR A 131 -10.86 5.34 -2.18
CA TYR A 131 -11.09 3.90 -2.34
C TYR A 131 -9.81 3.14 -2.70
N GLU A 132 -8.94 3.71 -3.52
CA GLU A 132 -7.63 3.11 -3.82
C GLU A 132 -6.79 2.94 -2.54
N LEU A 133 -6.77 3.94 -1.65
CA LEU A 133 -6.12 3.83 -0.33
C LEU A 133 -6.73 2.70 0.52
N GLN A 134 -8.05 2.52 0.51
CA GLN A 134 -8.69 1.44 1.25
C GLN A 134 -8.31 0.05 0.71
N ILE A 135 -8.22 -0.09 -0.61
CA ILE A 135 -7.82 -1.33 -1.28
C ILE A 135 -6.39 -1.70 -0.89
N ASP A 136 -5.46 -0.74 -0.94
CA ASP A 136 -4.06 -0.95 -0.56
C ASP A 136 -3.93 -1.38 0.91
N LEU A 137 -4.59 -0.65 1.83
CA LEU A 137 -4.60 -1.00 3.25
C LEU A 137 -5.14 -2.41 3.50
N LYS A 138 -6.19 -2.81 2.76
CA LYS A 138 -6.75 -4.15 2.85
C LYS A 138 -5.75 -5.22 2.40
N ALA A 139 -5.03 -4.98 1.30
CA ALA A 139 -4.01 -5.90 0.80
C ALA A 139 -2.87 -6.10 1.82
N VAL A 140 -2.43 -5.03 2.49
CA VAL A 140 -1.45 -5.11 3.59
C VAL A 140 -1.99 -5.99 4.72
N VAL A 141 -3.21 -5.72 5.20
CA VAL A 141 -3.82 -6.47 6.32
C VAL A 141 -3.95 -7.95 5.97
N GLU A 142 -4.37 -8.27 4.74
CA GLU A 142 -4.46 -9.65 4.26
C GLU A 142 -3.09 -10.33 4.22
N GLY A 143 -2.04 -9.62 3.77
CA GLY A 143 -0.66 -10.08 3.80
C GLY A 143 -0.18 -10.42 5.22
N CYS A 144 -0.44 -9.52 6.18
CA CYS A 144 -0.10 -9.72 7.58
C CYS A 144 -0.85 -10.92 8.19
N ASN A 145 -2.17 -11.02 7.97
CA ASN A 145 -2.98 -12.13 8.47
C ASN A 145 -2.55 -13.47 7.90
N LYS A 146 -2.19 -13.50 6.61
CA LYS A 146 -1.64 -14.70 5.98
C LYS A 146 -0.31 -15.10 6.63
N ALA A 147 0.57 -14.14 6.90
CA ALA A 147 1.84 -14.42 7.56
C ALA A 147 1.66 -14.99 8.98
N VAL A 148 0.66 -14.52 9.72
CA VAL A 148 0.32 -15.10 11.04
C VAL A 148 -0.18 -16.54 10.89
N LYS A 149 -1.11 -16.80 9.97
CA LYS A 149 -1.62 -18.17 9.70
C LYS A 149 -0.52 -19.13 9.25
N ASP A 150 0.46 -18.64 8.51
CA ASP A 150 1.62 -19.40 8.03
C ASP A 150 2.64 -19.70 9.17
N GLY A 151 2.38 -19.31 10.43
CA GLY A 151 3.28 -19.54 11.57
C GLY A 151 4.58 -18.72 11.51
N ILE A 152 4.58 -17.61 10.77
CA ILE A 152 5.79 -16.80 10.56
C ILE A 152 6.19 -16.03 11.84
N TYR A 153 5.19 -15.73 12.68
CA TYR A 153 5.32 -15.06 13.97
C TYR A 153 5.01 -16.01 15.14
N GLU A 154 5.74 -17.12 15.21
CA GLU A 154 6.05 -17.81 16.49
C GLU A 154 7.43 -17.35 16.98
#